data_AF-A0A2C5ZCH6-F1
#
_entry.id   AF-A0A2C5ZCH6-F1
#
_cell.length_a   1.000
_cell.length_b   1.000
_cell.length_c   1.000
_cell.angle_alpha   90.00
_cell.angle_beta   90.00
_cell.angle_gamma   90.00
#
_symmetry.space_group_name_H-M   'P 1'
#
loop_
_entity.id
_entity.type
_entity.pdbx_description
1 polymer ?
#
loop_
_entity_poly.entity_id
_entity_poly.type
_entity_poly.pdbx_seq_one_letter_code
_entity_poly.pdbx_strand_id
1 'polypeptide(L)'
;MLEARLEQANILKKLVDSIKDLVQDCNFDCNDSGIALQAMDNSHVALVSMMLKAEGFSPYRCDRNIPLGVNLASLTKVLRAAQNEDILTLKAQDAPDVLNLVFESSENDRISEYDLKLMDIDQEHLGIPDTEYAASITMPAAEFRRICTDLAAMSESVSIEASKDGIKFACNGDIGNGSVVLRSHTNVDKPELNVDIELTDPVSLTFSLKYLVNFCKASSLSNTVKLCLSSEVPLLVEYNLSGSSYLRFYLAPKVRRLMGDERDSFLGRQNPVQVRRCNRMEKCYVGNKVAVLVLQSLGCDVAALNTVQFSNHTGYGQWTGKAVAADAVADLWAGLKQNSLDDLDMMLSGYMPGADVVAAVGAIAKELKEKDGQGPDRFFWVLDPVMGDNGSLYVADDVVPAYKALVPCADLILPNQFEANLLSGVSIVDMTSLTAAIQALHDRYRVPHVVITSVRLDGPHQPDGHLAVVGSSMKSDGKARLFRLVFPRIDAYFSGTGDMFGALVCVRMREAVAAVPGLSARPSWLSDDEVSARELPLARATEKVLASMHEVLSRTRDAMPAVVERVRRRAGEEGARCVESRAAELQLVQSLDCLRNPTVRFEAEAV
;
A
#
# COMPACT_ATOMS: atom_id res chain seq x y z
N MET A 1 16.00 -21.76 29.44
CA MET A 1 15.78 -23.03 28.71
C MET A 1 14.27 -23.25 28.61
N LEU A 2 13.82 -23.80 27.49
CA LEU A 2 12.44 -24.27 27.29
C LEU A 2 12.41 -25.80 27.38
N GLU A 3 11.48 -26.33 28.17
CA GLU A 3 11.09 -27.74 28.20
C GLU A 3 9.56 -27.82 28.34
N ALA A 4 8.88 -28.29 27.30
CA ALA A 4 7.42 -28.37 27.28
C ALA A 4 6.97 -29.76 26.81
N ARG A 5 6.34 -30.53 27.71
CA ARG A 5 5.89 -31.91 27.42
C ARG A 5 4.37 -31.97 27.27
N LEU A 6 3.90 -32.39 26.10
CA LEU A 6 2.50 -32.67 25.78
C LEU A 6 2.24 -34.17 25.90
N GLU A 7 1.21 -34.56 26.64
CA GLU A 7 0.81 -35.97 26.78
C GLU A 7 0.38 -36.61 25.46
N GLN A 8 -0.15 -35.81 24.53
CA GLN A 8 -0.57 -36.25 23.21
C GLN A 8 0.00 -35.34 22.11
N ALA A 9 0.92 -35.88 21.30
CA ALA A 9 1.48 -35.21 20.13
C ALA A 9 0.41 -34.81 19.10
N ASN A 10 -0.73 -35.51 19.09
CA ASN A 10 -1.87 -35.23 18.22
C ASN A 10 -2.39 -33.79 18.33
N ILE A 11 -2.31 -33.18 19.53
CA ILE A 11 -2.79 -31.80 19.76
C ILE A 11 -1.99 -30.82 18.90
N LEU A 12 -0.65 -30.84 19.02
CA LEU A 12 0.21 -29.97 18.25
C LEU A 12 0.16 -30.30 16.75
N LYS A 13 0.03 -31.59 16.40
CA LYS A 13 -0.11 -32.03 15.01
C LYS A 13 -1.35 -31.46 14.33
N LYS A 14 -2.51 -31.56 14.96
CA LYS A 14 -3.77 -30.97 14.46
C LYS A 14 -3.72 -29.45 14.42
N LEU A 15 -3.06 -28.84 15.41
CA LEU A 15 -2.90 -27.39 15.48
C LEU A 15 -2.08 -26.89 14.29
N VAL A 16 -0.87 -27.43 14.10
CA VAL A 16 0.03 -27.09 12.99
C VAL A 16 -0.65 -27.35 11.64
N ASP A 17 -1.39 -28.46 11.51
CA ASP A 17 -2.14 -28.78 10.29
C ASP A 17 -3.24 -27.76 9.96
N SER A 18 -3.82 -27.13 10.99
CA SER A 18 -4.86 -26.11 10.85
C SER A 18 -4.30 -24.74 10.43
N ILE A 19 -3.04 -24.45 10.73
CA ILE A 19 -2.42 -23.13 10.48
C ILE A 19 -1.47 -23.09 9.27
N LYS A 20 -0.90 -24.24 8.87
CA LYS A 20 0.14 -24.32 7.81
C LYS A 20 -0.27 -23.77 6.44
N ASP A 21 -1.57 -23.74 6.15
CA ASP A 21 -2.11 -23.27 4.86
C ASP A 21 -2.40 -21.76 4.88
N LEU A 22 -2.37 -21.14 6.06
CA LEU A 22 -2.50 -19.69 6.25
C LEU A 22 -1.12 -19.02 6.34
N VAL A 23 -0.18 -19.66 7.05
CA VAL A 23 1.14 -19.11 7.35
C VAL A 23 2.21 -20.15 7.06
N GLN A 24 3.30 -19.74 6.41
CA GLN A 24 4.44 -20.63 6.11
C GLN A 24 5.47 -20.62 7.23
N ASP A 25 5.82 -19.44 7.71
CA ASP A 25 6.86 -19.20 8.71
C ASP A 25 6.28 -18.36 9.86
N CYS A 26 6.50 -18.77 11.11
CA CYS A 26 5.96 -18.07 12.28
C CYS A 26 6.84 -18.24 13.51
N ASN A 27 6.72 -17.30 14.45
CA ASN A 27 7.31 -17.42 15.77
C ASN A 27 6.35 -18.12 16.74
N PHE A 28 6.88 -19.11 17.47
CA PHE A 28 6.27 -19.64 18.68
C PHE A 28 6.90 -18.94 19.88
N ASP A 29 6.12 -18.08 20.53
CA ASP A 29 6.54 -17.27 21.65
C ASP A 29 6.32 -18.02 22.94
N CYS A 30 7.42 -18.53 23.50
CA CYS A 30 7.39 -19.33 24.71
C CYS A 30 7.72 -18.44 25.91
N ASN A 31 6.82 -18.36 26.89
CA ASN A 31 7.00 -17.63 28.15
C ASN A 31 6.47 -18.46 29.33
N ASP A 32 6.42 -17.88 30.53
CA ASP A 32 5.90 -18.52 31.74
C ASP A 32 4.40 -18.89 31.66
N SER A 33 3.62 -18.13 30.89
CA SER A 33 2.18 -18.35 30.71
C SER A 33 1.84 -19.48 29.73
N GLY A 34 2.78 -19.85 28.85
CA GLY A 34 2.62 -20.91 27.86
C GLY A 34 3.32 -20.61 26.53
N ILE A 35 2.85 -21.27 25.47
CA ILE A 35 3.33 -21.10 24.10
C ILE A 35 2.26 -20.36 23.29
N ALA A 36 2.59 -19.15 22.83
CA ALA A 36 1.74 -18.34 21.98
C ALA A 36 2.24 -18.35 20.54
N LEU A 37 1.32 -18.12 19.59
CA LEU A 37 1.67 -17.87 18.20
C LEU A 37 0.70 -16.83 17.66
N GLN A 38 1.23 -15.79 17.06
CA GLN A 38 0.45 -14.80 16.33
C GLN A 38 1.08 -14.59 14.96
N ALA A 39 0.27 -14.72 13.91
CA ALA A 39 0.74 -14.51 12.55
C ALA A 39 -0.38 -14.06 11.62
N MET A 40 -0.04 -13.28 10.61
CA MET A 40 -0.93 -12.89 9.52
C MET A 40 -0.69 -13.76 8.29
N ASP A 41 -1.73 -13.96 7.49
CA ASP A 41 -1.59 -14.54 6.16
C ASP A 41 -0.84 -13.58 5.20
N ASN A 42 -0.36 -14.10 4.07
CA ASN A 42 0.36 -13.31 3.06
C ASN A 42 -0.43 -12.12 2.49
N SER A 43 -1.77 -12.15 2.59
CA SER A 43 -2.65 -11.07 2.11
C SER A 43 -2.99 -10.05 3.21
N HIS A 44 -2.59 -10.27 4.46
CA HIS A 44 -2.97 -9.50 5.64
C HIS A 44 -4.49 -9.32 5.82
N VAL A 45 -5.28 -10.30 5.37
CA VAL A 45 -6.75 -10.33 5.48
C VAL A 45 -7.19 -11.21 6.65
N ALA A 46 -6.39 -12.23 6.98
CA ALA A 46 -6.61 -13.16 8.07
C ALA A 46 -5.46 -13.13 9.08
N LEU A 47 -5.79 -13.15 10.36
CA LEU A 47 -4.82 -13.28 11.46
C LEU A 47 -5.14 -14.52 12.27
N VAL A 48 -4.13 -15.33 12.56
CA VAL A 48 -4.22 -16.44 13.51
C VAL A 48 -3.59 -16.04 14.82
N SER A 49 -4.27 -16.35 15.92
CA SER A 49 -3.80 -16.17 17.29
C SER A 49 -4.05 -17.46 18.05
N MET A 50 -2.99 -18.07 18.55
CA MET A 50 -2.99 -19.32 19.27
C MET A 50 -2.37 -19.09 20.64
N MET A 51 -2.96 -19.71 21.66
CA MET A 51 -2.39 -19.76 23.01
C MET A 51 -2.55 -21.17 23.57
N LEU A 52 -1.44 -21.85 23.80
CA LEU A 52 -1.36 -23.08 24.59
C LEU A 52 -0.85 -22.72 25.98
N LYS A 53 -1.72 -22.76 26.98
CA LYS A 53 -1.38 -22.40 28.36
C LYS A 53 -0.45 -23.44 28.98
N ALA A 54 0.42 -22.99 29.89
CA ALA A 54 1.37 -23.85 30.62
C ALA A 54 0.69 -25.06 31.30
N GLU A 55 -0.55 -24.90 31.76
CA GLU A 55 -1.38 -25.97 32.35
C GLU A 55 -1.66 -27.14 31.39
N GLY A 56 -1.57 -26.92 30.08
CA GLY A 56 -1.74 -27.95 29.05
C GLY A 56 -0.52 -28.85 28.85
N PHE A 57 0.58 -28.61 29.59
CA PHE A 57 1.84 -29.33 29.48
C PHE A 57 2.23 -29.94 30.84
N SER A 58 2.89 -31.10 30.82
CA SER A 58 3.29 -31.85 32.01
C SER A 58 4.63 -32.57 31.78
N PRO A 59 5.79 -32.01 32.19
CA PRO A 59 6.01 -30.68 32.78
C PRO A 59 6.12 -29.55 31.74
N TYR A 60 5.96 -28.30 32.22
CA TYR A 60 6.28 -27.07 31.50
C TYR A 60 7.32 -26.26 32.25
N ARG A 61 8.38 -25.85 31.56
CA ARG A 61 9.40 -24.95 32.09
C ARG A 61 9.87 -24.02 31.00
N CYS A 62 9.79 -22.71 31.26
CA CYS A 62 10.33 -21.68 30.38
C CYS A 62 11.03 -20.63 31.24
N ASP A 63 12.37 -20.63 31.27
CA ASP A 63 13.12 -19.75 32.18
C ASP A 63 13.14 -18.28 31.73
N ARG A 64 12.96 -18.02 30.42
CA ARG A 64 12.98 -16.70 29.78
C ARG A 64 12.07 -16.71 28.57
N ASN A 65 11.61 -15.53 28.12
CA ASN A 65 10.87 -15.42 26.87
C ASN A 65 11.78 -15.81 25.69
N ILE A 66 11.41 -16.88 24.98
CA ILE A 66 12.17 -17.41 23.85
C ILE A 66 11.24 -17.43 22.62
N PRO A 67 11.49 -16.59 21.60
CA PRO A 67 10.82 -16.71 20.31
C PRO A 67 11.48 -17.85 19.51
N LEU A 68 10.67 -18.79 19.02
CA LEU A 68 11.13 -19.89 18.18
C LEU A 68 10.60 -19.70 16.76
N GLY A 69 11.44 -19.18 15.86
CA GLY A 69 11.07 -19.03 14.45
C GLY A 69 11.12 -20.35 13.70
N VAL A 70 9.95 -20.84 13.28
CA VAL A 70 9.79 -22.18 12.72
C VAL A 70 9.08 -22.11 11.37
N ASN A 71 9.62 -22.84 10.39
CA ASN A 71 8.91 -23.15 9.14
C ASN A 71 7.87 -24.26 9.39
N LEU A 72 6.59 -23.92 9.27
CA LEU A 72 5.47 -24.82 9.59
C LEU A 72 5.41 -26.05 8.67
N ALA A 73 5.85 -25.92 7.41
CA ALA A 73 5.95 -27.06 6.50
C ALA A 73 7.00 -28.08 6.95
N SER A 74 8.12 -27.62 7.50
CA SER A 74 9.19 -28.47 8.04
C SER A 74 8.78 -29.09 9.38
N LEU A 75 8.15 -28.31 10.26
CA LEU A 75 7.57 -28.81 11.51
C LEU A 75 6.52 -29.89 11.26
N THR A 76 5.64 -29.68 10.26
CA THR A 76 4.63 -30.69 9.86
C THR A 76 5.28 -32.01 9.43
N LYS A 77 6.42 -31.97 8.72
CA LYS A 77 7.14 -33.18 8.31
C LYS A 77 7.71 -33.94 9.51
N VAL A 78 8.25 -33.23 10.50
CA VAL A 78 8.76 -33.84 11.74
C VAL A 78 7.61 -34.43 12.57
N LEU A 79 6.51 -33.70 12.75
CA LEU A 79 5.33 -34.16 13.50
C LEU A 79 4.63 -35.37 12.85
N ARG A 80 4.85 -35.65 11.56
CA ARG A 80 4.36 -36.86 10.90
C ARG A 80 5.07 -38.14 11.36
N ALA A 81 6.27 -38.04 11.95
CA ALA A 81 6.99 -39.19 12.48
C ALA A 81 6.35 -39.75 13.77
N ALA A 82 5.54 -38.95 14.46
CA ALA A 82 4.86 -39.32 15.70
C ALA A 82 3.49 -39.97 15.46
N GLN A 83 3.18 -40.98 16.26
CA GLN A 83 1.83 -41.50 16.43
C GLN A 83 0.97 -40.51 17.22
N ASN A 84 -0.35 -40.68 17.18
CA ASN A 84 -1.26 -39.73 17.81
C ASN A 84 -1.20 -39.78 19.35
N GLU A 85 -0.92 -40.95 19.93
CA GLU A 85 -0.82 -41.17 21.38
C GLU A 85 0.63 -41.07 21.91
N ASP A 86 1.60 -40.71 21.05
CA ASP A 86 2.96 -40.50 21.50
C ASP A 86 3.04 -39.20 22.32
N ILE A 87 3.88 -39.21 23.35
CA ILE A 87 4.18 -38.05 24.17
C ILE A 87 5.21 -37.21 23.43
N LEU A 88 4.97 -35.89 23.32
CA LEU A 88 5.87 -34.95 22.66
C LEU A 88 6.54 -34.03 23.67
N THR A 89 7.86 -33.98 23.67
CA THR A 89 8.64 -33.01 24.46
C THR A 89 9.39 -32.06 23.53
N LEU A 90 9.15 -30.76 23.71
CA LEU A 90 9.85 -29.67 23.02
C LEU A 90 10.97 -29.14 23.91
N LYS A 91 12.20 -29.07 23.39
CA LYS A 91 13.38 -28.58 24.11
C LYS A 91 14.11 -27.52 23.31
N ALA A 92 14.41 -26.38 23.94
CA ALA A 92 15.24 -25.32 23.34
C ALA A 92 16.12 -24.64 24.39
N GLN A 93 17.34 -24.23 23.98
CA GLN A 93 18.26 -23.45 24.81
C GLN A 93 17.88 -21.96 24.80
N ASP A 94 18.60 -21.10 25.53
CA ASP A 94 18.26 -19.67 25.67
C ASP A 94 18.45 -18.84 24.39
N ALA A 95 19.42 -19.21 23.54
CA ALA A 95 19.62 -18.66 22.20
C ALA A 95 19.68 -19.84 21.22
N PRO A 96 18.52 -20.45 20.91
CA PRO A 96 18.50 -21.72 20.21
C PRO A 96 18.68 -21.52 18.70
N ASP A 97 19.69 -22.17 18.12
CA ASP A 97 19.77 -22.36 16.66
C ASP A 97 18.88 -23.52 16.19
N VAL A 98 18.46 -24.37 17.12
CA VAL A 98 17.74 -25.63 16.89
C VAL A 98 16.69 -25.84 17.97
N LEU A 99 15.49 -26.24 17.55
CA LEU A 99 14.43 -26.79 18.40
C LEU A 99 14.50 -28.32 18.34
N ASN A 100 14.63 -28.94 19.50
CA ASN A 100 14.67 -30.38 19.64
C ASN A 100 13.26 -30.92 19.98
N LEU A 101 12.79 -31.90 19.21
CA LEU A 101 11.52 -32.58 19.38
C LEU A 101 11.75 -34.05 19.72
N VAL A 102 11.33 -34.45 20.93
CA VAL A 102 11.42 -35.84 21.40
C VAL A 102 10.03 -36.45 21.44
N PHE A 103 9.85 -37.58 20.75
CA PHE A 103 8.64 -38.38 20.78
C PHE A 103 8.88 -39.67 21.56
N GLU A 104 8.12 -39.89 22.63
CA GLU A 104 8.15 -41.08 23.46
C GLU A 104 6.86 -41.87 23.25
N SER A 105 6.96 -43.10 22.77
CA SER A 105 5.79 -43.97 22.63
C SER A 105 5.53 -44.72 23.94
N SER A 106 4.26 -44.75 24.37
CA SER A 106 3.84 -45.39 25.62
C SER A 106 3.71 -46.91 25.49
N GLU A 107 3.48 -47.43 24.28
CA GLU A 107 3.27 -48.86 24.02
C GLU A 107 4.55 -49.61 23.65
N ASN A 108 5.39 -48.98 22.83
CA ASN A 108 6.66 -49.52 22.39
C ASN A 108 7.72 -48.60 22.97
N ASP A 109 8.66 -49.08 23.79
CA ASP A 109 9.73 -48.31 24.45
C ASP A 109 10.71 -47.66 23.44
N ARG A 110 10.16 -46.78 22.61
CA ARG A 110 10.75 -46.17 21.43
C ARG A 110 10.76 -44.67 21.67
N ILE A 111 11.97 -44.13 21.63
CA ILE A 111 12.23 -42.70 21.72
C ILE A 111 12.75 -42.25 20.35
N SER A 112 12.12 -41.23 19.76
CA SER A 112 12.56 -40.63 18.50
C SER A 112 12.87 -39.15 18.72
N GLU A 113 14.07 -38.73 18.37
CA GLU A 113 14.56 -37.38 18.58
C GLU A 113 14.84 -36.71 17.24
N TYR A 114 14.36 -35.49 17.05
CA TYR A 114 14.51 -34.72 15.82
C TYR A 114 14.91 -33.28 16.12
N ASP A 115 15.94 -32.83 15.41
CA ASP A 115 16.44 -31.47 15.49
C ASP A 115 15.91 -30.63 14.31
N LEU A 116 15.13 -29.60 14.63
CA LEU A 116 14.58 -28.66 13.65
C LEU A 116 15.34 -27.34 13.73
N LYS A 117 15.98 -26.94 12.62
CA LYS A 117 16.65 -25.64 12.55
C LYS A 117 15.67 -24.49 12.70
N LEU A 118 16.02 -23.54 13.55
CA LEU A 118 15.26 -22.31 13.75
C LEU A 118 15.72 -21.25 12.75
N MET A 119 14.87 -20.24 12.57
CA MET A 119 15.10 -19.10 11.70
C MET A 119 14.82 -17.82 12.46
N ASP A 120 15.56 -16.77 12.16
CA ASP A 120 15.27 -15.44 12.69
C ASP A 120 14.08 -14.85 11.93
N ILE A 121 12.96 -14.68 12.61
CA ILE A 121 11.76 -14.04 12.08
C ILE A 121 11.48 -12.81 12.94
N ASP A 122 11.47 -11.64 12.31
CA ASP A 122 11.15 -10.39 13.00
C ASP A 122 9.72 -10.42 13.55
N GLN A 123 9.58 -10.01 14.80
CA GLN A 123 8.37 -10.19 15.58
C GLN A 123 7.50 -8.93 15.60
N GLU A 124 6.43 -8.93 14.81
CA GLU A 124 5.37 -7.91 14.88
C GLU A 124 4.22 -8.38 15.78
N HIS A 125 4.24 -8.00 17.06
CA HIS A 125 3.09 -8.23 17.95
C HIS A 125 1.96 -7.27 17.61
N LEU A 126 0.83 -7.81 17.15
CA LEU A 126 -0.38 -7.04 16.95
C LEU A 126 -1.22 -7.07 18.22
N GLY A 127 -1.36 -5.91 18.86
CA GLY A 127 -2.28 -5.75 19.98
C GLY A 127 -3.71 -6.02 19.52
N ILE A 128 -4.30 -7.12 19.99
CA ILE A 128 -5.71 -7.43 19.79
C ILE A 128 -6.48 -6.68 20.90
N PRO A 129 -7.24 -5.62 20.59
CA PRO A 129 -8.03 -4.91 21.60
C PRO A 129 -9.20 -5.78 22.06
N ASP A 130 -9.60 -5.62 23.32
CA ASP A 130 -10.84 -6.19 23.83
C ASP A 130 -12.03 -5.44 23.19
N THR A 131 -12.70 -6.09 22.24
CA THR A 131 -13.82 -5.51 21.49
C THR A 131 -15.13 -6.19 21.84
N GLU A 132 -16.18 -5.39 22.01
CA GLU A 132 -17.55 -5.89 22.12
C GLU A 132 -18.08 -6.31 20.74
N TYR A 133 -18.68 -7.50 20.68
CA TYR A 133 -19.26 -8.03 19.45
C TYR A 133 -20.78 -7.86 19.46
N ALA A 134 -21.37 -7.56 18.30
CA ALA A 134 -22.79 -7.36 18.13
C ALA A 134 -23.57 -8.69 18.14
N ALA A 135 -22.94 -9.76 17.68
CA ALA A 135 -23.47 -11.11 17.71
C ALA A 135 -22.38 -12.11 18.09
N SER A 136 -22.71 -13.06 18.98
CA SER A 136 -21.86 -14.17 19.39
C SER A 136 -22.64 -15.48 19.19
N ILE A 137 -22.13 -16.36 18.35
CA ILE A 137 -22.81 -17.61 17.96
C ILE A 137 -21.90 -18.79 18.29
N THR A 138 -22.38 -19.72 19.10
CA THR A 138 -21.71 -20.99 19.36
C THR A 138 -22.48 -22.09 18.64
N MET A 139 -21.78 -22.89 17.82
CA MET A 139 -22.39 -23.98 17.05
C MET A 139 -21.44 -25.18 16.89
N PRO A 140 -21.93 -26.34 16.41
CA PRO A 140 -21.07 -27.49 16.18
C PRO A 140 -20.06 -27.22 15.05
N ALA A 141 -18.78 -27.50 15.32
CA ALA A 141 -17.69 -27.25 14.36
C ALA A 141 -17.84 -28.07 13.07
N ALA A 142 -18.44 -29.27 13.15
CA ALA A 142 -18.74 -30.10 12.00
C ALA A 142 -19.82 -29.48 11.09
N GLU A 143 -20.82 -28.84 11.68
CA GLU A 143 -21.91 -28.18 10.94
C GLU A 143 -21.38 -26.93 10.23
N PHE A 144 -20.59 -26.11 10.92
CA PHE A 144 -19.95 -24.94 10.32
C PHE A 144 -19.04 -25.32 9.14
N ARG A 145 -18.26 -26.40 9.28
CA ARG A 145 -17.42 -26.94 8.20
C ARG A 145 -18.24 -27.39 6.99
N ARG A 146 -19.37 -28.06 7.22
CA ARG A 146 -20.27 -28.50 6.15
C ARG A 146 -20.82 -27.29 5.39
N ILE A 147 -21.35 -26.30 6.11
CA ILE A 147 -21.89 -25.07 5.51
C ILE A 147 -20.84 -24.34 4.66
N CYS A 148 -19.62 -24.16 5.19
CA CYS A 148 -18.56 -23.47 4.44
C CYS A 148 -18.15 -24.24 3.17
N THR A 149 -18.10 -25.57 3.24
CA THR A 149 -17.71 -26.40 2.09
C THR A 149 -18.80 -26.42 1.02
N ASP A 150 -20.06 -26.54 1.42
CA ASP A 150 -21.21 -26.56 0.51
C ASP A 150 -21.35 -25.22 -0.23
N LEU A 151 -21.22 -24.10 0.47
CA LEU A 151 -21.32 -22.76 -0.14
C LEU A 151 -20.09 -22.43 -1.00
N ALA A 152 -18.91 -22.94 -0.66
CA ALA A 152 -17.67 -22.73 -1.45
C ALA A 152 -17.73 -23.37 -2.84
N ALA A 153 -18.58 -24.39 -3.04
CA ALA A 153 -18.82 -24.97 -4.37
C ALA A 153 -19.66 -24.05 -5.27
N MET A 154 -20.41 -23.10 -4.69
CA MET A 154 -21.34 -22.21 -5.42
C MET A 154 -20.80 -20.79 -5.63
N SER A 155 -20.03 -20.26 -4.67
CA SER A 155 -19.50 -18.89 -4.71
C SER A 155 -18.20 -18.78 -3.92
N GLU A 156 -17.41 -17.76 -4.22
CA GLU A 156 -16.18 -17.45 -3.48
C GLU A 156 -16.45 -16.64 -2.19
N SER A 157 -17.67 -16.13 -2.01
CA SER A 157 -18.03 -15.25 -0.90
C SER A 157 -19.34 -15.69 -0.23
N VAL A 158 -19.40 -15.52 1.09
CA VAL A 158 -20.59 -15.79 1.90
C VAL A 158 -21.00 -14.55 2.67
N SER A 159 -22.29 -14.22 2.65
CA SER A 159 -22.92 -13.26 3.53
C SER A 159 -23.36 -14.00 4.80
N ILE A 160 -22.83 -13.58 5.95
CA ILE A 160 -23.25 -14.07 7.27
C ILE A 160 -24.11 -12.99 7.89
N GLU A 161 -25.38 -13.31 8.11
CA GLU A 161 -26.39 -12.41 8.68
C GLU A 161 -26.89 -12.99 10.00
N ALA A 162 -26.74 -12.26 11.09
CA ALA A 162 -27.29 -12.60 12.40
C ALA A 162 -28.47 -11.68 12.71
N SER A 163 -29.64 -12.27 12.92
CA SER A 163 -30.89 -11.56 13.23
C SER A 163 -31.67 -12.29 14.32
N LYS A 164 -32.83 -11.75 14.71
CA LYS A 164 -33.72 -12.40 15.70
C LYS A 164 -34.24 -13.76 15.22
N ASP A 165 -34.25 -14.01 13.92
CA ASP A 165 -34.72 -15.27 13.32
C ASP A 165 -33.65 -16.37 13.30
N GLY A 166 -32.41 -16.05 13.66
CA GLY A 166 -31.26 -16.96 13.67
C GLY A 166 -30.05 -16.41 12.91
N ILE A 167 -29.11 -17.30 12.61
CA ILE A 167 -27.95 -17.01 11.76
C ILE A 167 -28.18 -17.57 10.36
N LYS A 168 -27.97 -16.74 9.34
CA LYS A 168 -28.13 -17.08 7.94
C LYS A 168 -26.81 -16.94 7.20
N PHE A 169 -26.43 -17.99 6.48
CA PHE A 169 -25.31 -18.03 5.56
C PHE A 169 -25.86 -18.03 4.14
N ALA A 170 -25.58 -17.00 3.37
CA ALA A 170 -26.10 -16.86 2.00
C ALA A 170 -24.96 -16.59 1.01
N CYS A 171 -25.01 -17.23 -0.15
CA CYS A 171 -24.09 -16.97 -1.24
C CYS A 171 -24.88 -16.73 -2.54
N ASN A 172 -24.34 -15.84 -3.38
CA ASN A 172 -24.82 -15.61 -4.74
C ASN A 172 -23.62 -15.87 -5.67
N GLY A 173 -23.79 -16.76 -6.63
CA GLY A 173 -22.76 -17.16 -7.58
C GLY A 173 -23.35 -17.50 -8.94
N ASP A 174 -22.49 -17.65 -9.94
CA ASP A 174 -22.92 -17.77 -11.35
C ASP A 174 -23.75 -19.03 -11.63
N ILE A 175 -23.51 -20.09 -10.85
CA ILE A 175 -24.23 -21.37 -10.97
C ILE A 175 -25.59 -21.32 -10.26
N GLY A 176 -25.76 -20.45 -9.26
CA GLY A 176 -27.00 -20.32 -8.50
C GLY A 176 -26.81 -19.68 -7.12
N ASN A 177 -27.93 -19.55 -6.40
CA ASN A 177 -27.99 -18.98 -5.06
C ASN A 177 -28.11 -20.09 -4.00
N GLY A 178 -27.34 -19.97 -2.92
CA GLY A 178 -27.38 -20.87 -1.78
C GLY A 178 -27.74 -20.11 -0.50
N SER A 179 -28.59 -20.69 0.36
CA SER A 179 -28.87 -20.12 1.68
C SER A 179 -29.12 -21.19 2.72
N VAL A 180 -28.41 -21.12 3.84
CA VAL A 180 -28.57 -21.98 5.01
C VAL A 180 -28.93 -21.12 6.20
N VAL A 181 -29.98 -21.48 6.93
CA VAL A 181 -30.44 -20.76 8.13
C VAL A 181 -30.39 -21.70 9.32
N LEU A 182 -29.65 -21.32 10.36
CA LEU A 182 -29.61 -22.03 11.64
C LEU A 182 -30.36 -21.20 12.68
N ARG A 183 -31.27 -21.86 13.40
CA ARG A 183 -31.97 -21.27 14.54
C ARG A 183 -31.34 -21.76 15.83
N SER A 184 -31.46 -20.96 16.88
CA SER A 184 -31.03 -21.40 18.20
C SER A 184 -31.84 -22.63 18.62
N HIS A 185 -31.13 -23.65 19.08
CA HIS A 185 -31.73 -24.90 19.54
C HIS A 185 -30.85 -25.53 20.63
N THR A 186 -31.52 -26.13 21.61
CA THR A 186 -30.89 -26.79 22.74
C THR A 186 -31.36 -28.24 22.79
N ASN A 187 -30.41 -29.16 22.72
CA ASN A 187 -30.60 -30.59 22.86
C ASN A 187 -30.02 -31.04 24.21
N VAL A 188 -30.86 -31.64 25.05
CA VAL A 188 -30.49 -32.05 26.42
C VAL A 188 -29.61 -33.31 26.40
N ASP A 189 -29.77 -34.18 25.41
CA ASP A 189 -29.06 -35.46 25.34
C ASP A 189 -27.65 -35.32 24.75
N LYS A 190 -27.43 -34.30 23.90
CA LYS A 190 -26.17 -34.03 23.19
C LYS A 190 -25.88 -32.52 23.13
N PRO A 191 -25.34 -31.93 24.21
CA PRO A 191 -25.11 -30.49 24.29
C PRO A 191 -24.12 -29.98 23.22
N GLU A 192 -23.24 -30.84 22.71
CA GLU A 192 -22.29 -30.53 21.64
C GLU A 192 -22.95 -30.22 20.29
N LEU A 193 -24.25 -30.52 20.13
CA LEU A 193 -25.02 -30.20 18.94
C LEU A 193 -25.76 -28.85 19.03
N ASN A 194 -25.73 -28.20 20.19
CA ASN A 194 -26.50 -26.98 20.44
C ASN A 194 -26.03 -25.82 19.57
N VAL A 195 -26.98 -24.93 19.26
CA VAL A 195 -26.70 -23.64 18.64
C VAL A 195 -27.20 -22.54 19.56
N ASP A 196 -26.26 -21.81 20.14
CA ASP A 196 -26.52 -20.69 21.03
C ASP A 196 -26.21 -19.39 20.28
N ILE A 197 -27.16 -18.46 20.26
CA ILE A 197 -27.06 -17.19 19.53
C ILE A 197 -27.34 -16.08 20.53
N GLU A 198 -26.31 -15.32 20.87
CA GLU A 198 -26.40 -14.09 21.64
C GLU A 198 -26.36 -12.91 20.67
N LEU A 199 -27.46 -12.17 20.58
CA LEU A 199 -27.61 -11.05 19.66
C LEU A 199 -27.85 -9.75 20.43
N THR A 200 -26.92 -8.81 20.31
CA THR A 200 -27.10 -7.43 20.78
C THR A 200 -27.70 -6.57 19.66
N ASP A 201 -27.07 -6.57 18.48
CA ASP A 201 -27.52 -5.82 17.30
C ASP A 201 -27.50 -6.70 16.03
N PRO A 202 -28.48 -6.55 15.11
CA PRO A 202 -28.46 -7.25 13.83
C PRO A 202 -27.22 -6.87 13.00
N VAL A 203 -26.52 -7.87 12.47
CA VAL A 203 -25.29 -7.66 11.69
C VAL A 203 -25.31 -8.52 10.43
N SER A 204 -24.91 -7.94 9.31
CA SER A 204 -24.79 -8.62 8.02
C SER A 204 -23.48 -8.24 7.36
N LEU A 205 -22.58 -9.21 7.21
CA LEU A 205 -21.23 -9.01 6.70
C LEU A 205 -20.89 -10.08 5.67
N THR A 206 -20.08 -9.72 4.67
CA THR A 206 -19.63 -10.64 3.63
C THR A 206 -18.18 -11.05 3.89
N PHE A 207 -17.86 -12.34 3.75
CA PHE A 207 -16.53 -12.90 3.95
C PHE A 207 -16.11 -13.78 2.78
N SER A 208 -14.80 -14.03 2.64
CA SER A 208 -14.28 -14.98 1.66
C SER A 208 -14.40 -16.42 2.17
N LEU A 209 -15.05 -17.28 1.40
CA LEU A 209 -15.22 -18.69 1.73
C LEU A 209 -13.89 -19.45 1.72
N LYS A 210 -12.92 -19.03 0.89
CA LYS A 210 -11.57 -19.61 0.86
C LYS A 210 -10.90 -19.62 2.25
N TYR A 211 -10.97 -18.51 2.98
CA TYR A 211 -10.40 -18.43 4.33
C TYR A 211 -11.22 -19.20 5.35
N LEU A 212 -12.56 -19.14 5.29
CA LEU A 212 -13.42 -19.87 6.21
C LEU A 212 -13.23 -21.39 6.09
N VAL A 213 -13.09 -21.92 4.87
CA VAL A 213 -12.78 -23.34 4.64
C VAL A 213 -11.42 -23.72 5.24
N ASN A 214 -10.43 -22.82 5.18
CA ASN A 214 -9.14 -23.05 5.85
C ASN A 214 -9.29 -23.09 7.37
N PHE A 215 -10.05 -22.17 7.98
CA PHE A 215 -10.30 -22.18 9.43
C PHE A 215 -11.05 -23.43 9.89
N CYS A 216 -11.89 -24.03 9.03
CA CYS A 216 -12.60 -25.28 9.32
C CYS A 216 -11.68 -26.51 9.44
N LYS A 217 -10.37 -26.40 9.14
CA LYS A 217 -9.40 -27.48 9.44
C LYS A 217 -9.21 -27.67 10.95
N ALA A 218 -9.43 -26.61 11.73
CA ALA A 218 -9.42 -26.63 13.18
C ALA A 218 -10.63 -27.35 13.81
N SER A 219 -11.64 -27.75 13.04
CA SER A 219 -12.77 -28.54 13.56
C SER A 219 -12.36 -29.89 14.16
N SER A 220 -11.13 -30.36 13.92
CA SER A 220 -10.58 -31.56 14.55
C SER A 220 -10.05 -31.35 15.98
N LEU A 221 -9.90 -30.09 16.40
CA LEU A 221 -9.41 -29.66 17.70
C LEU A 221 -10.52 -29.45 18.73
N SER A 222 -11.71 -29.02 18.28
CA SER A 222 -12.87 -28.75 19.13
C SER A 222 -14.15 -29.21 18.45
N ASN A 223 -15.09 -29.74 19.23
CA ASN A 223 -16.42 -30.14 18.76
C ASN A 223 -17.32 -28.93 18.46
N THR A 224 -17.04 -27.78 19.07
CA THR A 224 -17.79 -26.52 18.91
C THR A 224 -16.89 -25.40 18.39
N VAL A 225 -17.51 -24.46 17.67
CA VAL A 225 -16.88 -23.24 17.17
C VAL A 225 -17.70 -22.03 17.61
N LYS A 226 -17.02 -20.96 18.00
CA LYS A 226 -17.63 -19.69 18.36
C LYS A 226 -17.32 -18.64 17.29
N LEU A 227 -18.37 -18.01 16.75
CA LEU A 227 -18.30 -16.95 15.76
C LEU A 227 -18.72 -15.63 16.43
N CYS A 228 -17.89 -14.60 16.36
CA CYS A 228 -18.25 -13.28 16.85
C CYS A 228 -18.20 -12.25 15.72
N LEU A 229 -19.31 -11.55 15.51
CA LEU A 229 -19.52 -10.59 14.43
C LEU A 229 -19.81 -9.19 14.98
N SER A 230 -19.23 -8.18 14.35
CA SER A 230 -19.60 -6.77 14.51
C SER A 230 -19.18 -5.99 13.27
N SER A 231 -19.90 -4.93 12.93
CA SER A 231 -19.72 -4.17 11.68
C SER A 231 -18.37 -3.44 11.59
N GLU A 232 -17.74 -3.16 12.72
CA GLU A 232 -16.50 -2.38 12.79
C GLU A 232 -15.23 -3.21 13.04
N VAL A 233 -15.37 -4.51 13.33
CA VAL A 233 -14.25 -5.40 13.69
C VAL A 233 -14.23 -6.65 12.81
N PRO A 234 -13.07 -7.32 12.63
CA PRO A 234 -12.99 -8.58 11.92
C PRO A 234 -13.88 -9.67 12.54
N LEU A 235 -14.34 -10.61 11.73
CA LEU A 235 -14.98 -11.84 12.21
C LEU A 235 -13.98 -12.62 13.06
N LEU A 236 -14.35 -12.93 14.29
CA LEU A 236 -13.61 -13.86 15.14
C LEU A 236 -14.20 -15.26 15.00
N VAL A 237 -13.36 -16.24 14.68
CA VAL A 237 -13.66 -17.68 14.70
C VAL A 237 -12.77 -18.33 15.74
N GLU A 238 -13.35 -18.75 16.86
CA GLU A 238 -12.64 -19.33 18.00
C GLU A 238 -12.95 -20.82 18.15
N TYR A 239 -11.89 -21.61 18.29
CA TYR A 239 -11.92 -23.01 18.71
C TYR A 239 -11.28 -23.11 20.09
N ASN A 240 -12.07 -23.53 21.07
CA ASN A 240 -11.58 -23.73 22.43
C ASN A 240 -10.88 -25.09 22.55
N LEU A 241 -9.68 -25.07 23.12
CA LEU A 241 -8.90 -26.28 23.39
C LEU A 241 -9.09 -26.69 24.87
N SER A 242 -8.38 -27.72 25.31
CA SER A 242 -8.41 -28.12 26.71
C SER A 242 -7.91 -26.99 27.64
N GLY A 243 -8.60 -26.83 28.78
CA GLY A 243 -8.31 -25.79 29.75
C GLY A 243 -8.69 -24.39 29.24
N SER A 244 -7.78 -23.43 29.42
CA SER A 244 -7.93 -22.03 28.97
C SER A 244 -7.17 -21.73 27.66
N SER A 245 -6.79 -22.78 26.93
CA SER A 245 -6.09 -22.68 25.64
C SER A 245 -7.07 -22.45 24.49
N TYR A 246 -6.65 -21.73 23.45
CA TYR A 246 -7.52 -21.40 22.32
C TYR A 246 -6.75 -21.30 20.99
N LEU A 247 -7.51 -21.46 19.91
CA LEU A 247 -7.11 -21.10 18.55
C LEU A 247 -8.15 -20.16 17.96
N ARG A 248 -7.73 -18.92 17.68
CA ARG A 248 -8.57 -17.84 17.17
C ARG A 248 -8.11 -17.43 15.78
N PHE A 249 -9.08 -17.29 14.88
CA PHE A 249 -8.87 -16.72 13.56
C PHE A 249 -9.68 -15.43 13.46
N TYR A 250 -9.05 -14.37 12.95
CA TYR A 250 -9.67 -13.10 12.66
C TYR A 250 -9.71 -12.92 11.14
N LEU A 251 -10.87 -12.55 10.59
CA LEU A 251 -11.04 -12.37 9.15
C LEU A 251 -11.73 -11.06 8.83
N ALA A 252 -11.07 -10.23 8.02
CA ALA A 252 -11.64 -8.97 7.59
C ALA A 252 -12.83 -9.19 6.63
N PRO A 253 -13.93 -8.41 6.76
CA PRO A 253 -15.06 -8.50 5.85
C PRO A 253 -14.71 -7.93 4.46
N LYS A 254 -15.31 -8.51 3.42
CA LYS A 254 -15.32 -7.94 2.08
C LYS A 254 -16.29 -6.75 2.06
N VAL A 255 -15.78 -5.56 1.74
CA VAL A 255 -16.62 -4.36 1.59
C VAL A 255 -17.45 -4.49 0.31
N ARG A 256 -18.75 -4.74 0.46
CA ARG A 256 -19.69 -4.72 -0.66
C ARG A 256 -20.01 -3.26 -0.99
N ARG A 257 -19.48 -2.73 -2.10
CA ARG A 257 -20.06 -1.53 -2.73
C ARG A 257 -21.45 -1.91 -3.20
N LEU A 258 -22.48 -1.41 -2.53
CA LEU A 258 -23.85 -1.55 -3.02
C LEU A 258 -23.93 -0.78 -4.35
N MET A 259 -23.99 -1.51 -5.46
CA MET A 259 -24.42 -0.97 -6.74
C MET A 259 -25.91 -0.67 -6.61
N GLY A 260 -26.26 0.61 -6.56
CA GLY A 260 -27.64 1.07 -6.70
C GLY A 260 -27.97 1.14 -8.18
N ASP A 261 -28.80 0.21 -8.62
CA ASP A 261 -29.55 0.29 -9.87
C ASP A 261 -30.77 1.17 -9.58
N GLU A 262 -30.78 2.41 -10.09
CA GLU A 262 -32.01 3.21 -10.29
C GLU A 262 -31.68 4.44 -11.15
N ARG A 263 -32.28 4.46 -12.36
CA ARG A 263 -32.32 5.64 -13.23
C ARG A 263 -33.50 6.53 -12.87
N ASP A 264 -33.28 7.81 -13.12
CA ASP A 264 -34.21 8.92 -13.32
C ASP A 264 -34.85 9.66 -12.13
N SER A 265 -34.57 10.97 -12.17
CA SER A 265 -35.31 12.10 -11.62
C SER A 265 -35.33 12.24 -10.09
N PHE A 266 -34.65 13.26 -9.57
CA PHE A 266 -35.27 14.39 -8.85
C PHE A 266 -34.23 15.41 -8.38
N LEU A 267 -34.52 16.67 -8.65
CA LEU A 267 -33.82 17.85 -8.15
C LEU A 267 -33.80 17.89 -6.61
N GLY A 268 -32.63 18.24 -6.06
CA GLY A 268 -32.50 19.05 -4.86
C GLY A 268 -32.98 18.45 -3.54
N ARG A 269 -32.12 17.68 -2.87
CA ARG A 269 -31.96 17.73 -1.40
C ARG A 269 -30.49 17.51 -1.03
N GLN A 270 -29.86 18.59 -0.56
CA GLN A 270 -28.63 18.51 0.22
C GLN A 270 -28.93 17.75 1.52
N ASN A 271 -28.43 16.53 1.65
CA ASN A 271 -28.12 15.97 2.97
C ASN A 271 -26.60 15.97 3.12
N PRO A 272 -26.05 16.41 4.26
CA PRO A 272 -24.63 16.48 4.45
C PRO A 272 -24.07 15.06 4.49
N VAL A 273 -23.22 14.73 3.54
CA VAL A 273 -22.35 13.55 3.67
C VAL A 273 -21.46 13.82 4.87
N GLN A 274 -21.76 13.22 6.02
CA GLN A 274 -20.77 13.08 7.08
C GLN A 274 -19.70 12.10 6.59
N VAL A 275 -18.69 12.65 5.91
CA VAL A 275 -17.46 11.92 5.57
C VAL A 275 -16.67 11.72 6.87
N ARG A 276 -16.99 10.70 7.66
CA ARG A 276 -16.06 10.16 8.65
C ARG A 276 -15.02 9.33 7.89
N ARG A 277 -13.89 9.95 7.55
CA ARG A 277 -12.62 9.37 7.07
C ARG A 277 -12.76 8.07 6.23
N CYS A 278 -12.71 8.22 4.91
CA CYS A 278 -12.46 7.13 4.00
C CYS A 278 -11.09 6.49 4.30
N ASN A 279 -11.07 5.28 4.88
CA ASN A 279 -9.87 4.46 5.04
C ASN A 279 -9.53 3.78 3.70
N ARG A 280 -8.88 4.51 2.79
CA ARG A 280 -8.05 3.87 1.75
C ARG A 280 -6.71 3.52 2.42
N MET A 281 -6.20 2.31 2.19
CA MET A 281 -5.06 1.66 2.89
C MET A 281 -3.68 2.33 2.74
N GLU A 282 -3.57 3.57 2.26
CA GLU A 282 -2.31 4.31 2.18
C GLU A 282 -2.52 5.70 2.77
N LYS A 283 -1.97 5.97 3.95
CA LYS A 283 -2.25 7.23 4.69
C LYS A 283 -1.41 8.43 4.23
N CYS A 284 -0.43 8.26 3.34
CA CYS A 284 0.58 9.28 3.06
C CYS A 284 0.40 10.00 1.72
N TYR A 285 0.73 11.30 1.66
CA TYR A 285 0.67 12.11 0.43
C TYR A 285 2.02 12.09 -0.31
N VAL A 286 2.20 11.10 -1.18
CA VAL A 286 3.25 11.03 -2.21
C VAL A 286 2.72 10.29 -3.44
N GLY A 287 3.46 10.33 -4.55
CA GLY A 287 3.18 9.58 -5.78
C GLY A 287 1.80 9.87 -6.34
N ASN A 288 1.15 8.82 -6.84
CA ASN A 288 -0.18 8.91 -7.44
C ASN A 288 -1.25 9.49 -6.50
N LYS A 289 -1.08 9.42 -5.17
CA LYS A 289 -2.04 10.06 -4.26
C LYS A 289 -2.04 11.58 -4.36
N VAL A 290 -0.87 12.18 -4.58
CA VAL A 290 -0.73 13.62 -4.81
C VAL A 290 -1.10 13.93 -6.25
N ALA A 291 -0.50 13.23 -7.21
CA ALA A 291 -0.67 13.53 -8.62
C ALA A 291 -2.14 13.40 -9.07
N VAL A 292 -2.81 12.31 -8.74
CA VAL A 292 -4.23 12.09 -9.09
C VAL A 292 -5.12 13.15 -8.48
N LEU A 293 -4.92 13.49 -7.19
CA LEU A 293 -5.73 14.50 -6.52
C LEU A 293 -5.56 15.88 -7.18
N VAL A 294 -4.33 16.27 -7.50
CA VAL A 294 -4.04 17.55 -8.16
C VAL A 294 -4.67 17.57 -9.56
N LEU A 295 -4.41 16.55 -10.39
CA LEU A 295 -4.95 16.45 -11.74
C LEU A 295 -6.49 16.48 -11.76
N GLN A 296 -7.14 15.68 -10.92
CA GLN A 296 -8.60 15.65 -10.79
C GLN A 296 -9.16 16.97 -10.24
N SER A 297 -8.45 17.62 -9.30
CA SER A 297 -8.88 18.92 -8.77
C SER A 297 -8.93 20.00 -9.84
N LEU A 298 -8.13 19.85 -10.90
CA LEU A 298 -8.08 20.73 -12.07
C LEU A 298 -8.96 20.24 -13.24
N GLY A 299 -9.79 19.22 -13.02
CA GLY A 299 -10.79 18.76 -13.99
C GLY A 299 -10.29 17.72 -14.99
N CYS A 300 -9.14 17.08 -14.75
CA CYS A 300 -8.69 15.97 -15.58
C CYS A 300 -9.38 14.66 -15.15
N ASP A 301 -9.78 13.84 -16.12
CA ASP A 301 -9.99 12.41 -15.86
C ASP A 301 -8.62 11.71 -15.85
N VAL A 302 -8.42 10.79 -14.90
CA VAL A 302 -7.09 10.25 -14.60
C VAL A 302 -7.13 8.74 -14.48
N ALA A 303 -6.46 8.07 -15.42
CA ALA A 303 -6.07 6.67 -15.29
C ALA A 303 -4.74 6.57 -14.53
N ALA A 304 -4.78 6.09 -13.29
CA ALA A 304 -3.59 5.93 -12.48
C ALA A 304 -3.02 4.51 -12.61
N LEU A 305 -1.80 4.40 -13.13
CA LEU A 305 -1.03 3.16 -13.15
C LEU A 305 0.06 3.23 -12.07
N ASN A 306 0.01 2.32 -11.10
CA ASN A 306 0.97 2.27 -10.01
C ASN A 306 2.20 1.46 -10.42
N THR A 307 3.39 2.01 -10.22
CA THR A 307 4.69 1.33 -10.40
C THR A 307 5.21 0.75 -9.07
N VAL A 308 4.68 1.23 -7.95
CA VAL A 308 4.88 0.72 -6.60
C VAL A 308 3.58 0.79 -5.84
N GLN A 309 3.42 -0.08 -4.85
CA GLN A 309 2.33 -0.04 -3.91
C GLN A 309 2.87 -0.24 -2.50
N PHE A 310 3.12 0.88 -1.81
CA PHE A 310 3.71 0.91 -0.47
C PHE A 310 2.73 1.49 0.55
N SER A 311 2.78 1.01 1.79
CA SER A 311 1.94 1.47 2.91
C SER A 311 2.06 2.97 3.19
N ASN A 312 3.27 3.50 3.00
CA ASN A 312 3.66 4.88 3.22
C ASN A 312 4.94 5.21 2.42
N HIS A 313 5.29 6.50 2.36
CA HIS A 313 6.54 6.91 1.72
C HIS A 313 7.75 6.51 2.57
N THR A 314 8.88 6.29 1.90
CA THR A 314 10.13 5.77 2.50
C THR A 314 10.71 6.69 3.59
N GLY A 315 10.42 7.99 3.53
CA GLY A 315 10.82 8.98 4.54
C GLY A 315 10.41 8.66 5.99
N TYR A 316 9.34 7.88 6.20
CA TYR A 316 8.93 7.39 7.53
C TYR A 316 9.96 6.45 8.18
N GLY A 317 10.91 5.91 7.42
CA GLY A 317 11.96 5.00 7.90
C GLY A 317 11.55 3.52 7.93
N GLN A 318 10.27 3.22 8.10
CA GLN A 318 9.68 1.88 7.96
C GLN A 318 8.51 1.96 6.99
N TRP A 319 8.39 0.98 6.10
CA TRP A 319 7.29 0.86 5.14
C TRP A 319 7.19 -0.60 4.67
N THR A 320 5.99 -1.03 4.29
CA THR A 320 5.73 -2.35 3.70
C THR A 320 5.07 -2.19 2.33
N GLY A 321 5.05 -3.24 1.53
CA GLY A 321 4.49 -3.22 0.17
C GLY A 321 5.49 -3.70 -0.88
N LYS A 322 5.14 -3.57 -2.16
CA LYS A 322 5.94 -4.13 -3.27
C LYS A 322 6.01 -3.18 -4.46
N ALA A 323 7.13 -3.24 -5.17
CA ALA A 323 7.21 -2.73 -6.52
C ALA A 323 6.34 -3.58 -7.45
N VAL A 324 5.70 -2.94 -8.43
CA VAL A 324 4.89 -3.62 -9.44
C VAL A 324 5.84 -4.15 -10.51
N ALA A 325 5.71 -5.43 -10.85
CA ALA A 325 6.52 -6.05 -11.88
C ALA A 325 6.17 -5.51 -13.27
N ALA A 326 7.15 -5.48 -14.18
CA ALA A 326 6.99 -4.88 -15.50
C ALA A 326 5.92 -5.57 -16.38
N ASP A 327 5.75 -6.88 -16.23
CA ASP A 327 4.69 -7.66 -16.89
C ASP A 327 3.29 -7.24 -16.41
N ALA A 328 3.11 -7.03 -15.11
CA ALA A 328 1.86 -6.53 -14.56
C ALA A 328 1.52 -5.11 -15.05
N VAL A 329 2.53 -4.24 -15.23
CA VAL A 329 2.35 -2.91 -15.85
C VAL A 329 1.86 -3.06 -17.30
N ALA A 330 2.48 -3.96 -18.07
CA ALA A 330 2.10 -4.23 -19.45
C ALA A 330 0.71 -4.86 -19.57
N ASP A 331 0.34 -5.77 -18.67
CA ASP A 331 -0.97 -6.41 -18.63
C ASP A 331 -2.09 -5.41 -18.32
N LEU A 332 -1.86 -4.49 -17.37
CA LEU A 332 -2.80 -3.41 -17.07
C LEU A 332 -3.00 -2.50 -18.28
N TRP A 333 -1.91 -2.14 -18.97
CA TRP A 333 -1.99 -1.36 -20.21
C TRP A 333 -2.75 -2.11 -21.31
N ALA A 334 -2.49 -3.39 -21.50
CA ALA A 334 -3.23 -4.23 -22.44
C ALA A 334 -4.74 -4.27 -22.10
N GLY A 335 -5.08 -4.36 -20.81
CA GLY A 335 -6.46 -4.29 -20.33
C GLY A 335 -7.13 -2.94 -20.62
N LEU A 336 -6.42 -1.81 -20.47
CA LEU A 336 -6.94 -0.49 -20.84
C LEU A 336 -7.25 -0.43 -22.35
N LYS A 337 -6.33 -0.90 -23.19
CA LYS A 337 -6.52 -0.95 -24.66
C LYS A 337 -7.70 -1.83 -25.06
N GLN A 338 -7.84 -3.01 -24.48
CA GLN A 338 -8.95 -3.93 -24.77
C GLN A 338 -10.33 -3.31 -24.51
N ASN A 339 -10.40 -2.36 -23.58
CA ASN A 339 -11.62 -1.66 -23.21
C ASN A 339 -11.73 -0.26 -23.85
N SER A 340 -10.83 0.09 -24.79
CA SER A 340 -10.78 1.43 -25.43
C SER A 340 -10.64 2.58 -24.42
N LEU A 341 -9.87 2.35 -23.35
CA LEU A 341 -9.55 3.32 -22.30
C LEU A 341 -8.15 3.94 -22.48
N ASP A 342 -7.58 3.79 -23.67
CA ASP A 342 -6.27 4.27 -24.09
C ASP A 342 -6.36 5.55 -24.95
N ASP A 343 -7.43 6.33 -24.76
CA ASP A 343 -7.63 7.68 -25.31
C ASP A 343 -7.13 8.70 -24.27
N LEU A 344 -5.82 8.95 -24.27
CA LEU A 344 -5.15 9.80 -23.29
C LEU A 344 -4.43 10.95 -24.00
N ASP A 345 -4.71 12.19 -23.61
CA ASP A 345 -4.05 13.38 -24.16
C ASP A 345 -2.64 13.62 -23.60
N MET A 346 -2.39 13.16 -22.37
CA MET A 346 -1.16 13.45 -21.65
C MET A 346 -0.77 12.28 -20.75
N MET A 347 0.54 12.14 -20.51
CA MET A 347 1.06 11.21 -19.52
C MET A 347 2.02 11.92 -18.57
N LEU A 348 1.91 11.62 -17.27
CA LEU A 348 2.90 11.96 -16.26
C LEU A 348 3.51 10.67 -15.74
N SER A 349 4.82 10.52 -15.87
CA SER A 349 5.57 9.41 -15.26
C SER A 349 6.50 9.95 -14.19
N GLY A 350 6.61 9.22 -13.07
CA GLY A 350 7.48 9.56 -11.94
C GLY A 350 8.38 8.38 -11.54
N TYR A 351 8.41 8.10 -10.24
CA TYR A 351 9.25 7.06 -9.64
C TYR A 351 9.01 5.66 -10.23
N MET A 352 10.06 5.07 -10.79
CA MET A 352 10.09 3.70 -11.31
C MET A 352 11.32 2.98 -10.74
N PRO A 353 11.13 2.01 -9.82
CA PRO A 353 12.24 1.47 -9.03
C PRO A 353 13.16 0.49 -9.79
N GLY A 354 12.74 0.00 -10.96
CA GLY A 354 13.46 -1.02 -11.74
C GLY A 354 13.57 -0.66 -13.23
N ALA A 355 14.67 -1.05 -13.85
CA ALA A 355 14.98 -0.74 -15.25
C ALA A 355 13.98 -1.38 -16.23
N ASP A 356 13.43 -2.55 -15.87
CA ASP A 356 12.37 -3.25 -16.58
C ASP A 356 11.05 -2.46 -16.56
N VAL A 357 10.67 -1.91 -15.40
CA VAL A 357 9.48 -1.05 -15.26
C VAL A 357 9.64 0.25 -16.05
N VAL A 358 10.83 0.85 -16.00
CA VAL A 358 11.17 2.02 -16.85
C VAL A 358 10.94 1.67 -18.32
N ALA A 359 11.48 0.55 -18.80
CA ALA A 359 11.29 0.12 -20.18
C ALA A 359 9.80 -0.11 -20.54
N ALA A 360 9.02 -0.73 -19.64
CA ALA A 360 7.60 -0.97 -19.85
C ALA A 360 6.79 0.34 -19.98
N VAL A 361 6.98 1.28 -19.05
CA VAL A 361 6.33 2.61 -19.10
C VAL A 361 6.77 3.38 -20.35
N GLY A 362 8.04 3.29 -20.72
CA GLY A 362 8.55 3.88 -21.96
C GLY A 362 7.90 3.31 -23.22
N ALA A 363 7.56 2.01 -23.24
CA ALA A 363 6.83 1.40 -24.34
C ALA A 363 5.40 1.94 -24.44
N ILE A 364 4.71 2.12 -23.31
CA ILE A 364 3.38 2.74 -23.25
C ILE A 364 3.41 4.16 -23.83
N ALA A 365 4.39 4.97 -23.40
CA ALA A 365 4.55 6.34 -23.88
C ALA A 365 4.74 6.43 -25.40
N LYS A 366 5.55 5.53 -25.95
CA LYS A 366 5.81 5.45 -27.40
C LYS A 366 4.55 5.05 -28.16
N GLU A 367 3.82 4.05 -27.68
CA GLU A 367 2.57 3.61 -28.29
C GLU A 367 1.51 4.72 -28.30
N LEU A 368 1.35 5.45 -27.18
CA LEU A 368 0.47 6.61 -27.09
C LEU A 368 0.86 7.70 -28.10
N LYS A 369 2.16 8.00 -28.23
CA LYS A 369 2.69 8.99 -29.17
C LYS A 369 2.54 8.57 -30.64
N GLU A 370 2.58 7.28 -30.94
CA GLU A 370 2.34 6.74 -32.28
C GLU A 370 0.85 6.79 -32.67
N LYS A 371 -0.05 6.55 -31.71
CA LYS A 371 -1.52 6.60 -31.89
C LYS A 371 -2.04 8.02 -32.13
N ASP A 372 -1.36 9.01 -31.56
CA ASP A 372 -1.70 10.44 -31.56
C ASP A 372 -1.91 11.09 -32.94
N GLY A 373 -1.43 10.47 -34.03
CA GLY A 373 -1.57 10.99 -35.40
C GLY A 373 -3.01 11.15 -35.92
N GLN A 374 -4.04 10.89 -35.11
CA GLN A 374 -5.47 10.93 -35.48
C GLN A 374 -6.30 11.93 -34.65
N GLY A 375 -5.74 12.60 -33.63
CA GLY A 375 -6.44 13.54 -32.75
C GLY A 375 -6.28 15.03 -33.15
N PRO A 376 -7.13 15.94 -32.61
CA PRO A 376 -7.01 17.40 -32.83
C PRO A 376 -5.83 18.04 -32.07
N ASP A 377 -5.48 17.49 -30.91
CA ASP A 377 -4.35 17.91 -30.08
C ASP A 377 -3.30 16.79 -30.05
N ARG A 378 -2.03 17.16 -29.85
CA ARG A 378 -0.95 16.18 -29.74
C ARG A 378 -0.74 15.69 -28.31
N PHE A 379 -0.57 14.38 -28.17
CA PHE A 379 -0.14 13.68 -26.98
C PHE A 379 1.14 14.29 -26.42
N PHE A 380 1.14 14.56 -25.11
CA PHE A 380 2.26 15.20 -24.44
C PHE A 380 2.72 14.41 -23.21
N TRP A 381 3.99 14.02 -23.21
CA TRP A 381 4.57 13.25 -22.10
C TRP A 381 5.49 14.10 -21.22
N VAL A 382 5.13 14.19 -19.93
CA VAL A 382 5.95 14.72 -18.84
C VAL A 382 6.64 13.58 -18.10
N LEU A 383 7.97 13.61 -18.08
CA LEU A 383 8.81 12.63 -17.41
C LEU A 383 9.55 13.27 -16.22
N ASP A 384 9.16 12.89 -15.01
CA ASP A 384 9.94 13.12 -13.81
C ASP A 384 10.79 11.86 -13.52
N PRO A 385 12.13 11.93 -13.64
CA PRO A 385 12.96 10.75 -13.54
C PRO A 385 13.11 10.20 -12.11
N VAL A 386 12.83 10.98 -11.05
CA VAL A 386 12.85 10.58 -9.62
C VAL A 386 13.93 9.51 -9.28
N MET A 387 15.17 9.73 -9.70
CA MET A 387 16.27 8.77 -9.53
C MET A 387 17.00 8.96 -8.20
N GLY A 388 16.96 10.16 -7.61
CA GLY A 388 17.72 10.46 -6.40
C GLY A 388 17.72 11.93 -6.04
N ASP A 389 18.23 12.27 -4.86
CA ASP A 389 18.38 13.64 -4.38
C ASP A 389 19.57 13.74 -3.42
N ASN A 390 20.03 14.96 -3.14
CA ASN A 390 21.12 15.25 -2.18
C ASN A 390 22.39 14.39 -2.38
N GLY A 391 22.72 14.07 -3.63
CA GLY A 391 23.93 13.32 -3.97
C GLY A 391 23.80 11.80 -3.92
N SER A 392 22.62 11.25 -3.62
CA SER A 392 22.39 9.80 -3.50
C SER A 392 21.24 9.33 -4.38
N LEU A 393 21.40 8.13 -4.99
CA LEU A 393 20.34 7.48 -5.75
C LEU A 393 19.32 6.79 -4.83
N TYR A 394 18.05 6.83 -5.23
CA TYR A 394 16.95 6.06 -4.64
C TYR A 394 16.76 4.71 -5.34
N VAL A 395 17.26 4.61 -6.56
CA VAL A 395 17.13 3.45 -7.45
C VAL A 395 18.47 2.75 -7.62
N ALA A 396 18.44 1.51 -8.12
CA ALA A 396 19.66 0.79 -8.48
C ALA A 396 20.39 1.47 -9.66
N ASP A 397 21.71 1.26 -9.75
CA ASP A 397 22.57 1.93 -10.74
C ASP A 397 22.17 1.64 -12.19
N ASP A 398 21.56 0.48 -12.45
CA ASP A 398 21.09 0.03 -13.77
C ASP A 398 19.84 0.77 -14.26
N VAL A 399 19.12 1.45 -13.36
CA VAL A 399 17.94 2.25 -13.67
C VAL A 399 18.31 3.57 -14.37
N VAL A 400 19.47 4.15 -14.05
CA VAL A 400 19.93 5.43 -14.65
C VAL A 400 20.11 5.32 -16.17
N PRO A 401 20.80 4.30 -16.73
CA PRO A 401 20.83 4.05 -18.17
C PRO A 401 19.44 3.90 -18.80
N ALA A 402 18.49 3.25 -18.12
CA ALA A 402 17.14 3.06 -18.63
C ALA A 402 16.40 4.40 -18.76
N TYR A 403 16.47 5.28 -17.76
CA TYR A 403 15.93 6.64 -17.87
C TYR A 403 16.60 7.43 -19.00
N LYS A 404 17.93 7.38 -19.12
CA LYS A 404 18.67 8.05 -20.21
C LYS A 404 18.20 7.61 -21.60
N ALA A 405 17.78 6.36 -21.76
CA ALA A 405 17.22 5.85 -23.02
C ALA A 405 15.80 6.37 -23.30
N LEU A 406 15.05 6.77 -22.28
CA LEU A 406 13.70 7.32 -22.42
C LEU A 406 13.65 8.83 -22.59
N VAL A 407 14.61 9.59 -22.07
CA VAL A 407 14.63 11.07 -22.17
C VAL A 407 14.36 11.57 -23.60
N PRO A 408 14.92 11.00 -24.68
CA PRO A 408 14.62 11.43 -26.06
C PRO A 408 13.16 11.30 -26.49
N CYS A 409 12.37 10.48 -25.80
CA CYS A 409 10.99 10.20 -26.16
C CYS A 409 10.01 11.15 -25.45
N ALA A 410 10.43 11.75 -24.32
CA ALA A 410 9.63 12.69 -23.53
C ALA A 410 9.57 14.09 -24.16
N ASP A 411 8.46 14.79 -23.94
CA ASP A 411 8.27 16.15 -24.42
C ASP A 411 8.75 17.19 -23.38
N LEU A 412 8.63 16.85 -22.10
CA LEU A 412 9.11 17.64 -20.98
C LEU A 412 9.74 16.74 -19.92
N ILE A 413 10.93 17.10 -19.43
CA ILE A 413 11.54 16.47 -18.27
C ILE A 413 11.64 17.41 -17.07
N LEU A 414 11.48 16.85 -15.87
CA LEU A 414 11.43 17.61 -14.61
C LEU A 414 12.54 17.23 -13.59
N PRO A 415 13.81 17.07 -14.00
CA PRO A 415 14.84 16.62 -13.07
C PRO A 415 15.06 17.63 -11.93
N ASN A 416 15.48 17.15 -10.76
CA ASN A 416 16.13 18.01 -9.78
C ASN A 416 17.60 18.29 -10.17
N GLN A 417 18.31 19.16 -9.43
CA GLN A 417 19.72 19.48 -9.73
C GLN A 417 20.64 18.25 -9.77
N PHE A 418 20.46 17.28 -8.88
CA PHE A 418 21.28 16.06 -8.85
C PHE A 418 21.04 15.18 -10.08
N GLU A 419 19.78 14.97 -10.45
CA GLU A 419 19.40 14.22 -11.65
C GLU A 419 19.86 14.91 -12.93
N ALA A 420 19.77 16.25 -12.98
CA ALA A 420 20.26 17.04 -14.10
C ALA A 420 21.78 16.86 -14.29
N ASN A 421 22.55 16.76 -13.20
CA ASN A 421 23.98 16.42 -13.27
C ASN A 421 24.20 15.04 -13.90
N LEU A 422 23.43 14.04 -13.47
CA LEU A 422 23.53 12.66 -13.98
C LEU A 422 23.16 12.53 -15.45
N LEU A 423 22.08 13.21 -15.88
CA LEU A 423 21.57 13.16 -17.25
C LEU A 423 22.48 13.96 -18.20
N SER A 424 22.88 15.18 -17.82
CA SER A 424 23.73 16.03 -18.67
C SER A 424 25.20 15.59 -18.68
N GLY A 425 25.69 15.01 -17.58
CA GLY A 425 27.11 14.77 -17.35
C GLY A 425 27.89 16.05 -16.95
N VAL A 426 27.19 17.14 -16.65
CA VAL A 426 27.76 18.43 -16.23
C VAL A 426 27.49 18.64 -14.75
N SER A 427 28.51 19.00 -13.96
CA SER A 427 28.32 19.32 -12.54
C SER A 427 27.84 20.77 -12.40
N ILE A 428 26.59 20.94 -11.94
CA ILE A 428 25.97 22.26 -11.74
C ILE A 428 26.39 22.84 -10.39
N VAL A 429 27.16 23.92 -10.43
CA VAL A 429 27.65 24.67 -9.27
C VAL A 429 27.32 26.17 -9.33
N ASP A 430 26.96 26.67 -10.51
CA ASP A 430 26.64 28.08 -10.78
C ASP A 430 25.68 28.19 -11.98
N MET A 431 25.23 29.42 -12.31
CA MET A 431 24.36 29.65 -13.47
C MET A 431 25.01 29.25 -14.80
N THR A 432 26.33 29.36 -14.94
CA THR A 432 27.03 29.07 -16.19
C THR A 432 27.03 27.56 -16.47
N SER A 433 27.40 26.76 -15.47
CA SER A 433 27.35 25.30 -15.52
C SER A 433 25.91 24.78 -15.63
N LEU A 434 24.93 25.45 -15.01
CA LEU A 434 23.51 25.13 -15.20
C LEU A 434 23.06 25.33 -16.65
N THR A 435 23.40 26.47 -17.26
CA THR A 435 23.10 26.73 -18.67
C THR A 435 23.77 25.72 -19.58
N ALA A 436 25.02 25.35 -19.31
CA ALA A 436 25.73 24.30 -20.05
C ALA A 436 25.06 22.92 -19.88
N ALA A 437 24.57 22.59 -18.69
CA ALA A 437 23.86 21.34 -18.43
C ALA A 437 22.54 21.27 -19.21
N ILE A 438 21.73 22.34 -19.21
CA ILE A 438 20.49 22.41 -19.99
C ILE A 438 20.78 22.32 -21.49
N GLN A 439 21.80 23.03 -21.99
CA GLN A 439 22.20 22.93 -23.40
C GLN A 439 22.62 21.51 -23.75
N ALA A 440 23.40 20.83 -22.89
CA ALA A 440 23.79 19.44 -23.09
C ALA A 440 22.59 18.49 -23.12
N LEU A 441 21.54 18.73 -22.31
CA LEU A 441 20.30 17.95 -22.37
C LEU A 441 19.59 18.11 -23.71
N HIS A 442 19.46 19.34 -24.22
CA HIS A 442 18.88 19.60 -25.53
C HIS A 442 19.73 19.01 -26.66
N ASP A 443 21.05 19.15 -26.63
CA ASP A 443 21.94 18.64 -27.67
C ASP A 443 21.96 17.11 -27.73
N ARG A 444 22.05 16.46 -26.56
CA ARG A 444 22.19 15.01 -26.46
C ARG A 444 20.89 14.27 -26.69
N TYR A 445 19.80 14.74 -26.09
CA TYR A 445 18.54 14.02 -26.08
C TYR A 445 17.49 14.62 -26.99
N ARG A 446 17.70 15.84 -27.52
CA ARG A 446 16.69 16.59 -28.29
C ARG A 446 15.38 16.75 -27.53
N VAL A 447 15.47 16.79 -26.19
CA VAL A 447 14.31 16.99 -25.33
C VAL A 447 13.75 18.42 -25.54
N PRO A 448 12.45 18.57 -25.85
CA PRO A 448 11.87 19.87 -26.18
C PRO A 448 11.87 20.85 -25.02
N HIS A 449 11.48 20.37 -23.85
CA HIS A 449 11.31 21.18 -22.66
C HIS A 449 12.05 20.56 -21.46
N VAL A 450 12.68 21.40 -20.64
CA VAL A 450 13.37 21.00 -19.42
C VAL A 450 12.98 21.97 -18.32
N VAL A 451 12.68 21.46 -17.12
CA VAL A 451 12.60 22.28 -15.91
C VAL A 451 13.42 21.63 -14.81
N ILE A 452 14.49 22.30 -14.39
CA ILE A 452 15.32 21.86 -13.26
C ILE A 452 14.73 22.43 -11.98
N THR A 453 14.35 21.54 -11.07
CA THR A 453 13.80 21.89 -9.76
C THR A 453 14.86 21.95 -8.67
N SER A 454 14.55 22.62 -7.55
CA SER A 454 15.37 22.65 -6.33
C SER A 454 16.81 23.15 -6.55
N VAL A 455 17.02 24.11 -7.46
CA VAL A 455 18.35 24.62 -7.77
C VAL A 455 18.87 25.45 -6.60
N ARG A 456 20.10 25.14 -6.16
CA ARG A 456 20.86 25.93 -5.19
C ARG A 456 22.10 26.50 -5.86
N LEU A 457 22.15 27.81 -5.99
CA LEU A 457 23.27 28.55 -6.55
C LEU A 457 23.78 29.52 -5.51
N ASP A 458 25.09 29.52 -5.28
CA ASP A 458 25.74 30.49 -4.40
C ASP A 458 25.97 31.81 -5.15
N GLY A 459 25.79 32.95 -4.48
CA GLY A 459 26.15 34.28 -5.00
C GLY A 459 24.97 35.21 -5.30
N PRO A 460 25.18 36.34 -6.02
CA PRO A 460 24.20 37.41 -6.18
C PRO A 460 22.93 37.01 -6.96
N HIS A 461 22.91 35.81 -7.52
CA HIS A 461 21.83 35.29 -8.36
C HIS A 461 20.70 34.64 -7.58
N GLN A 462 20.89 34.34 -6.29
CA GLN A 462 19.89 33.75 -5.41
C GLN A 462 20.12 34.28 -3.98
N PRO A 463 19.22 35.14 -3.46
CA PRO A 463 19.37 35.65 -2.10
C PRO A 463 19.32 34.51 -1.07
N ASP A 464 19.99 34.69 0.07
CA ASP A 464 19.92 33.73 1.17
C ASP A 464 18.46 33.43 1.54
N GLY A 465 18.17 32.15 1.79
CA GLY A 465 16.82 31.69 2.09
C GLY A 465 15.85 31.67 0.90
N HIS A 466 16.33 31.72 -0.35
CA HIS A 466 15.51 31.51 -1.55
C HIS A 466 15.83 30.17 -2.24
N LEU A 467 14.89 29.70 -3.05
CA LEU A 467 15.08 28.59 -4.00
C LEU A 467 14.88 29.11 -5.43
N ALA A 468 15.47 28.40 -6.40
CA ALA A 468 15.28 28.69 -7.81
C ALA A 468 14.76 27.47 -8.58
N VAL A 469 13.93 27.76 -9.58
CA VAL A 469 13.57 26.82 -10.64
C VAL A 469 14.03 27.43 -11.95
N VAL A 470 14.71 26.64 -12.78
CA VAL A 470 15.21 27.09 -14.09
C VAL A 470 14.63 26.19 -15.16
N GLY A 471 13.95 26.78 -16.14
CA GLY A 471 13.36 26.05 -17.25
C GLY A 471 13.91 26.50 -18.60
N SER A 472 13.72 25.67 -19.61
CA SER A 472 14.09 25.95 -21.00
C SER A 472 13.18 25.24 -21.98
N SER A 473 12.85 25.94 -23.07
CA SER A 473 12.26 25.35 -24.28
C SER A 473 13.24 25.51 -25.43
N MET A 474 13.61 24.43 -26.10
CA MET A 474 14.59 24.52 -27.19
C MET A 474 14.07 25.34 -28.38
N LYS A 475 15.00 25.94 -29.11
CA LYS A 475 14.76 26.50 -30.45
C LYS A 475 14.85 25.40 -31.52
N SER A 476 14.46 25.73 -32.74
CA SER A 476 14.60 24.84 -33.90
C SER A 476 16.07 24.46 -34.18
N ASP A 477 17.03 25.32 -33.84
CA ASP A 477 18.47 25.04 -33.94
C ASP A 477 19.04 24.24 -32.75
N GLY A 478 18.20 23.89 -31.76
CA GLY A 478 18.57 23.17 -30.56
C GLY A 478 19.09 24.05 -29.42
N LYS A 479 19.21 25.37 -29.59
CA LYS A 479 19.65 26.25 -28.51
C LYS A 479 18.60 26.39 -27.41
N ALA A 480 19.08 26.45 -26.17
CA ALA A 480 18.25 26.67 -24.99
C ALA A 480 17.65 28.09 -24.96
N ARG A 481 16.41 28.22 -24.46
CA ARG A 481 15.78 29.51 -24.10
C ARG A 481 15.44 29.49 -22.63
N LEU A 482 16.39 29.95 -21.82
CA LEU A 482 16.32 29.80 -20.38
C LEU A 482 15.48 30.90 -19.73
N PHE A 483 14.66 30.48 -18.78
CA PHE A 483 14.03 31.37 -17.82
C PHE A 483 14.27 30.83 -16.42
N ARG A 484 14.26 31.72 -15.43
CA ARG A 484 14.35 31.37 -14.01
C ARG A 484 13.22 32.00 -13.20
N LEU A 485 12.87 31.35 -12.11
CA LEU A 485 12.02 31.91 -11.05
C LEU A 485 12.73 31.74 -9.72
N VAL A 486 12.80 32.82 -8.95
CA VAL A 486 13.36 32.84 -7.60
C VAL A 486 12.25 33.12 -6.61
N PHE A 487 12.14 32.31 -5.56
CA PHE A 487 11.08 32.40 -4.57
C PHE A 487 11.61 32.06 -3.17
N PRO A 488 10.99 32.58 -2.10
CA PRO A 488 11.47 32.35 -0.75
C PRO A 488 11.31 30.88 -0.37
N ARG A 489 12.38 30.31 0.21
CA ARG A 489 12.39 28.98 0.80
C ARG A 489 11.52 28.99 2.04
N ILE A 490 10.66 27.98 2.15
CA ILE A 490 9.93 27.73 3.39
C ILE A 490 10.78 26.80 4.24
N ASP A 491 11.11 27.22 5.46
CA ASP A 491 11.93 26.44 6.38
C ASP A 491 11.12 25.32 7.04
N ALA A 492 10.80 24.30 6.26
CA ALA A 492 10.18 23.06 6.69
C ALA A 492 10.49 21.94 5.68
N TYR A 493 10.46 20.70 6.16
CA TYR A 493 10.52 19.51 5.29
C TYR A 493 9.11 19.15 4.82
N PHE A 494 8.97 18.80 3.54
CA PHE A 494 7.71 18.43 2.93
C PHE A 494 7.87 17.18 2.08
N SER A 495 6.91 16.26 2.16
CA SER A 495 6.84 15.06 1.32
C SER A 495 5.91 15.27 0.14
N GLY A 496 6.27 14.76 -1.05
CA GLY A 496 5.40 14.78 -2.24
C GLY A 496 5.37 16.11 -3.01
N THR A 497 6.34 16.99 -2.79
CA THR A 497 6.46 18.27 -3.51
C THR A 497 6.76 18.08 -5.00
N GLY A 498 7.61 17.11 -5.36
CA GLY A 498 7.89 16.75 -6.74
C GLY A 498 6.63 16.24 -7.46
N ASP A 499 5.88 15.33 -6.84
CA ASP A 499 4.62 14.81 -7.39
C ASP A 499 3.60 15.94 -7.64
N MET A 500 3.49 16.88 -6.71
CA MET A 500 2.64 18.07 -6.86
C MET A 500 3.14 18.97 -8.00
N PHE A 501 4.46 19.21 -8.08
CA PHE A 501 5.07 20.01 -9.15
C PHE A 501 4.79 19.40 -10.52
N GLY A 502 5.06 18.11 -10.71
CA GLY A 502 4.82 17.39 -11.96
C GLY A 502 3.35 17.41 -12.39
N ALA A 503 2.43 17.13 -11.46
CA ALA A 503 1.00 17.15 -11.74
C ALA A 503 0.48 18.54 -12.11
N LEU A 504 0.92 19.59 -11.40
CA LEU A 504 0.57 20.96 -11.73
C LEU A 504 1.15 21.37 -13.09
N VAL A 505 2.41 21.03 -13.37
CA VAL A 505 3.07 21.37 -14.64
C VAL A 505 2.33 20.75 -15.83
N CYS A 506 1.89 19.50 -15.75
CA CYS A 506 1.08 18.88 -16.82
C CYS A 506 -0.11 19.76 -17.22
N VAL A 507 -0.95 20.13 -16.25
CA VAL A 507 -2.18 20.87 -16.54
C VAL A 507 -1.89 22.32 -16.89
N ARG A 508 -0.98 22.99 -16.16
CA ARG A 508 -0.65 24.40 -16.40
C ARG A 508 0.08 24.61 -17.72
N MET A 509 0.87 23.64 -18.16
CA MET A 509 1.46 23.65 -19.51
C MET A 509 0.36 23.57 -20.57
N ARG A 510 -0.60 22.64 -20.44
CA ARG A 510 -1.74 22.55 -21.37
C ARG A 510 -2.57 23.83 -21.41
N GLU A 511 -2.86 24.45 -20.26
CA GLU A 511 -3.56 25.74 -20.20
C GLU A 511 -2.80 26.86 -20.92
N ALA A 512 -1.48 26.96 -20.69
CA ALA A 512 -0.65 27.98 -21.31
C ALA A 512 -0.54 27.76 -22.84
N VAL A 513 -0.49 26.50 -23.27
CA VAL A 513 -0.50 26.13 -24.69
C VAL A 513 -1.84 26.43 -25.35
N ALA A 514 -2.96 26.10 -24.70
CA ALA A 514 -4.31 26.40 -25.20
C ALA A 514 -4.57 27.92 -25.33
N ALA A 515 -3.89 28.75 -24.54
CA ALA A 515 -3.95 30.20 -24.66
C ALA A 515 -3.22 30.75 -25.91
N VAL A 516 -2.38 29.94 -26.57
CA VAL A 516 -1.66 30.31 -27.79
C VAL A 516 -2.31 29.61 -28.99
N PRO A 517 -2.94 30.36 -29.92
CA PRO A 517 -3.66 29.76 -31.05
C PRO A 517 -2.79 28.80 -31.88
N GLY A 518 -3.27 27.57 -32.05
CA GLY A 518 -2.65 26.54 -32.90
C GLY A 518 -1.43 25.84 -32.31
N LEU A 519 -1.00 26.19 -31.08
CA LEU A 519 0.19 25.58 -30.47
C LEU A 519 -0.04 24.13 -30.03
N SER A 520 -1.25 23.75 -29.64
CA SER A 520 -1.60 22.40 -29.18
C SER A 520 -1.44 21.31 -30.27
N ALA A 521 -1.54 21.70 -31.54
CA ALA A 521 -1.33 20.82 -32.68
C ALA A 521 0.14 20.68 -33.10
N ARG A 522 1.05 21.50 -32.54
CA ARG A 522 2.48 21.45 -32.88
C ARG A 522 3.19 20.31 -32.16
N PRO A 523 4.21 19.67 -32.79
CA PRO A 523 5.04 18.67 -32.12
C PRO A 523 5.58 19.20 -30.79
N SER A 524 5.32 18.45 -29.72
CA SER A 524 5.80 18.76 -28.37
C SER A 524 5.43 20.16 -27.88
N TRP A 525 4.40 20.80 -28.44
CA TRP A 525 3.96 22.15 -28.08
C TRP A 525 5.08 23.22 -28.12
N LEU A 526 6.08 23.04 -28.98
CA LEU A 526 7.19 23.97 -29.13
C LEU A 526 6.74 25.27 -29.79
N SER A 527 6.95 26.39 -29.10
CA SER A 527 6.70 27.74 -29.61
C SER A 527 7.75 28.17 -30.64
N ASP A 528 7.39 29.13 -31.50
CA ASP A 528 8.32 29.75 -32.47
C ASP A 528 9.57 30.33 -31.80
N ASP A 529 10.68 30.34 -32.54
CA ASP A 529 12.00 30.72 -32.03
C ASP A 529 12.10 32.18 -31.57
N GLU A 530 11.19 33.04 -32.06
CA GLU A 530 11.08 34.46 -31.70
C GLU A 530 10.38 34.69 -30.37
N VAL A 531 9.66 33.70 -29.84
CA VAL A 531 9.03 33.81 -28.52
C VAL A 531 10.11 33.92 -27.46
N SER A 532 10.06 35.01 -26.71
CA SER A 532 11.01 35.32 -25.65
C SER A 532 10.91 34.32 -24.50
N ALA A 533 12.00 34.09 -23.77
CA ALA A 533 12.03 33.09 -22.70
C ALA A 533 10.96 33.29 -21.61
N ARG A 534 10.58 34.56 -21.33
CA ARG A 534 9.53 34.92 -20.37
C ARG A 534 8.12 34.65 -20.86
N GLU A 535 7.92 34.61 -22.17
CA GLU A 535 6.62 34.41 -22.81
C GLU A 535 6.38 32.97 -23.21
N LEU A 536 7.37 32.08 -23.00
CA LEU A 536 7.20 30.66 -23.21
C LEU A 536 6.01 30.13 -22.39
N PRO A 537 5.16 29.27 -22.97
CA PRO A 537 4.08 28.59 -22.23
C PRO A 537 4.60 27.87 -20.98
N LEU A 538 5.78 27.26 -21.07
CA LEU A 538 6.45 26.60 -19.94
C LEU A 538 6.78 27.59 -18.80
N ALA A 539 7.20 28.82 -19.12
CA ALA A 539 7.47 29.86 -18.13
C ALA A 539 6.17 30.28 -17.42
N ARG A 540 5.11 30.57 -18.19
CA ARG A 540 3.78 30.93 -17.67
C ARG A 540 3.15 29.82 -16.84
N ALA A 541 3.34 28.57 -17.26
CA ALA A 541 2.91 27.41 -16.49
C ALA A 541 3.66 27.33 -15.16
N THR A 542 4.97 27.51 -15.17
CA THR A 542 5.83 27.43 -13.97
C THR A 542 5.51 28.55 -12.97
N GLU A 543 5.19 29.77 -13.43
CA GLU A 543 4.69 30.88 -12.60
C GLU A 543 3.45 30.46 -11.77
N LYS A 544 2.44 29.88 -12.44
CA LYS A 544 1.22 29.38 -11.78
C LYS A 544 1.50 28.20 -10.86
N VAL A 545 2.35 27.27 -11.28
CA VAL A 545 2.75 26.09 -10.47
C VAL A 545 3.35 26.55 -9.14
N LEU A 546 4.36 27.43 -9.19
CA LEU A 546 5.04 27.91 -7.99
C LEU A 546 4.10 28.72 -7.08
N ALA A 547 3.17 29.48 -7.67
CA ALA A 547 2.16 30.18 -6.90
C ALA A 547 1.24 29.22 -6.11
N SER A 548 0.70 28.17 -6.77
CA SER A 548 -0.09 27.13 -6.09
C SER A 548 0.72 26.42 -5.01
N MET A 549 1.93 25.98 -5.34
CA MET A 549 2.77 25.23 -4.41
C MET A 549 3.14 26.06 -3.19
N HIS A 550 3.56 27.32 -3.38
CA HIS A 550 3.99 28.16 -2.26
C HIS A 550 2.84 28.39 -1.26
N GLU A 551 1.61 28.54 -1.73
CA GLU A 551 0.45 28.68 -0.85
C GLU A 551 0.10 27.37 -0.12
N VAL A 552 0.11 26.22 -0.84
CA VAL A 552 -0.11 24.89 -0.23
C VAL A 552 0.94 24.60 0.84
N LEU A 553 2.21 24.88 0.55
CA LEU A 553 3.32 24.62 1.47
C LEU A 553 3.27 25.56 2.68
N SER A 554 2.90 26.82 2.49
CA SER A 554 2.71 27.76 3.61
C SER A 554 1.60 27.30 4.54
N ARG A 555 0.44 26.91 3.99
CA ARG A 555 -0.68 26.35 4.77
C ARG A 555 -0.30 25.05 5.46
N THR A 556 0.48 24.20 4.78
CA THR A 556 0.97 22.95 5.35
C THR A 556 1.88 23.22 6.54
N ARG A 557 2.87 24.11 6.41
CA ARG A 557 3.74 24.56 7.52
C ARG A 557 2.93 25.08 8.70
N ASP A 558 1.97 25.96 8.44
CA ASP A 558 1.17 26.59 9.52
C ASP A 558 0.31 25.55 10.27
N ALA A 559 -0.09 24.46 9.59
CA ALA A 559 -0.81 23.34 10.20
C ALA A 559 0.10 22.34 10.94
N MET A 560 1.42 22.31 10.67
CA MET A 560 2.34 21.31 11.22
C MET A 560 2.28 21.19 12.75
N PRO A 561 2.32 22.28 13.54
CA PRO A 561 2.33 22.17 15.01
C PRO A 561 1.10 21.43 15.55
N ALA A 562 -0.08 21.71 15.01
CA ALA A 562 -1.33 21.05 15.41
C ALA A 562 -1.36 19.57 15.00
N VAL A 563 -0.75 19.22 13.86
CA VAL A 563 -0.59 17.82 13.42
C VAL A 563 0.35 17.08 14.36
N VAL A 564 1.51 17.66 14.70
CA VAL A 564 2.50 17.09 15.62
C VAL A 564 1.86 16.77 16.97
N GLU A 565 1.17 17.73 17.58
CA GLU A 565 0.50 17.54 18.88
C GLU A 565 -0.51 16.39 18.83
N ARG A 566 -1.34 16.35 17.79
CA ARG A 566 -2.36 15.31 17.60
C ARG A 566 -1.75 13.92 17.41
N VAL A 567 -0.63 13.81 16.71
CA VAL A 567 0.03 12.51 16.45
C VAL A 567 0.77 12.03 17.69
N ARG A 568 1.47 12.90 18.42
CA ARG A 568 2.15 12.56 19.69
C ARG A 568 1.17 12.01 20.74
N ARG A 569 -0.01 12.62 20.90
CA ARG A 569 -1.06 12.11 21.81
C ARG A 569 -1.53 10.69 21.48
N ARG A 570 -1.36 10.24 20.23
CA ARG A 570 -1.88 8.94 19.76
C ARG A 570 -0.81 7.86 19.65
N ALA A 571 0.47 8.23 19.57
CA ALA A 571 1.59 7.33 19.30
C ALA A 571 2.53 7.08 20.50
N GLY A 572 2.42 7.85 21.60
CA GLY A 572 3.41 7.80 22.68
C GLY A 572 4.73 8.50 22.32
N GLU A 573 5.75 8.42 23.19
CA GLU A 573 7.03 9.15 23.04
C GLU A 573 8.01 8.51 22.02
N GLU A 574 7.84 7.24 21.62
CA GLU A 574 8.83 6.50 20.82
C GLU A 574 8.75 6.71 19.29
N GLY A 575 7.90 7.62 18.79
CA GLY A 575 7.58 7.76 17.36
C GLY A 575 8.09 9.02 16.65
N ALA A 576 9.19 9.65 17.07
CA ALA A 576 9.61 10.99 16.59
C ALA A 576 9.64 11.14 15.05
N ARG A 577 10.25 10.18 14.34
CA ARG A 577 10.37 10.21 12.86
C ARG A 577 9.02 10.06 12.14
N CYS A 578 8.11 9.26 12.70
CA CYS A 578 6.74 9.10 12.20
C CYS A 578 5.91 10.37 12.40
N VAL A 579 6.08 11.04 13.55
CA VAL A 579 5.43 12.32 13.85
C VAL A 579 5.89 13.40 12.87
N GLU A 580 7.20 13.51 12.64
CA GLU A 580 7.79 14.47 11.69
C GLU A 580 7.34 14.20 10.26
N SER A 581 7.45 12.95 9.80
CA SER A 581 7.03 12.56 8.43
C SER A 581 5.56 12.85 8.19
N ARG A 582 4.70 12.63 9.19
CA ARG A 582 3.26 12.90 9.10
C ARG A 582 2.91 14.38 9.15
N ALA A 583 3.68 15.18 9.87
CA ALA A 583 3.53 16.64 9.86
C ALA A 583 3.99 17.23 8.52
N ALA A 584 5.00 16.63 7.89
CA ALA A 584 5.52 17.02 6.58
C ALA A 584 4.59 16.71 5.39
N GLU A 585 3.45 16.02 5.60
CA GLU A 585 2.50 15.69 4.54
C GLU A 585 1.66 16.89 4.10
N LEU A 586 1.55 17.07 2.78
CA LEU A 586 0.84 18.19 2.17
C LEU A 586 -0.65 18.24 2.56
N GLN A 587 -1.12 19.42 2.95
CA GLN A 587 -2.54 19.70 3.23
C GLN A 587 -3.33 20.00 1.93
N LEU A 588 -3.28 19.08 0.95
CA LEU A 588 -3.86 19.29 -0.39
C LEU A 588 -5.38 19.46 -0.38
N VAL A 589 -6.10 18.60 0.35
CA VAL A 589 -7.56 18.64 0.42
C VAL A 589 -8.07 19.96 1.02
N GLN A 590 -7.33 20.52 1.97
CA GLN A 590 -7.62 21.79 2.62
C GLN A 590 -7.20 23.01 1.76
N SER A 591 -6.45 22.76 0.69
CA SER A 591 -5.84 23.79 -0.16
C SER A 591 -6.30 23.69 -1.63
N LEU A 592 -7.46 23.07 -1.89
CA LEU A 592 -7.99 22.87 -3.25
C LEU A 592 -8.15 24.18 -4.03
N ASP A 593 -8.57 25.26 -3.38
CA ASP A 593 -8.72 26.56 -4.04
C ASP A 593 -7.38 27.13 -4.50
N CYS A 594 -6.31 26.91 -3.73
CA CYS A 594 -4.95 27.33 -4.09
C CYS A 594 -4.42 26.57 -5.32
N LEU A 595 -4.81 25.30 -5.45
CA LEU A 595 -4.49 24.49 -6.62
C LEU A 595 -5.22 25.01 -7.85
N ARG A 596 -6.52 25.33 -7.73
CA ARG A 596 -7.38 25.77 -8.84
C ARG A 596 -7.10 27.19 -9.31
N ASN A 597 -7.05 28.13 -8.37
CA ASN A 597 -7.01 29.57 -8.62
C ASN A 597 -5.83 30.24 -7.90
N PRO A 598 -4.58 29.91 -8.25
CA PRO A 598 -3.43 30.53 -7.62
C PRO A 598 -3.31 32.00 -7.98
N THR A 599 -2.88 32.82 -7.00
CA THR A 599 -2.45 34.18 -7.27
C THR A 599 -0.97 34.17 -7.61
N VAL A 600 -0.62 34.48 -8.86
CA VAL A 600 0.77 34.54 -9.31
C VAL A 600 1.52 35.64 -8.55
N ARG A 601 2.64 35.27 -7.92
CA ARG A 601 3.50 36.17 -7.13
C ARG A 601 4.97 36.14 -7.54
N PHE A 602 5.35 35.14 -8.34
CA PHE A 602 6.70 34.93 -8.81
C PHE A 602 6.64 34.96 -10.33
N GLU A 603 7.45 35.81 -10.94
CA GLU A 603 7.49 36.02 -12.39
C GLU A 603 8.78 35.44 -12.97
N ALA A 604 8.70 34.96 -14.21
CA ALA A 604 9.83 34.42 -14.92
C ALA A 604 10.78 35.53 -15.41
N GLU A 605 12.06 35.36 -15.12
CA GLU A 605 13.14 36.19 -15.65
C GLU A 605 13.88 35.45 -16.77
N ALA A 606 14.20 36.13 -17.87
CA ALA A 606 15.12 35.57 -18.86
C ALA A 606 16.54 35.50 -18.26
N VAL A 607 17.28 34.46 -18.63
CA VAL A 607 18.66 34.21 -18.17
C VAL A 607 19.66 34.55 -19.26
#